data_AF-A0A962VJU3-F1
#
_entry.id   AF-A0A962VJU3-F1
#
_cell.length_a   1.000
_cell.length_b   1.000
_cell.length_c   1.000
_cell.angle_alpha   90.00
_cell.angle_beta   90.00
_cell.angle_gamma   90.00
#
_symmetry.space_group_name_H-M   'P 1'
#
loop_
_entity.id
_entity.type
_entity.pdbx_description
1 polymer ?
#
loop_
_entity_poly.entity_id
_entity_poly.type
_entity_poly.pdbx_seq_one_letter_code
_entity_poly.pdbx_strand_id
1 'polypeptide(L)'
;MSKDKGDRLIQTLGKLLAANPPDGAGRFDAAQVEQLLDAYYRHISPSDLEEHDPQDLLGALVAHWRLMRERRLGEAKVRVYNPDQEEHGWRSRDTIVEVVAQDMPFLVDSISAALNQRGLAIKLTIHPVFGVSRDSNGKLKGLQDTKSAGELSSCEAVIQLHVERQPQEALADLQQLVVGVIGDVSLATSDWLKMKLLAEKIEQELGTHGAQNDTCPDTAEARAFLNWMINDHFLFIASCQFALDGVDGAALHFVEGSGLGVLHGGPEARARAESWVSGVGVDLPGFSFDLLITKANARSSVHRPAYLDCVAIKQRDEQGKVVGLHCLIGLFASGAYSMPPRQIPLLRRKIEAVFERAQLSPNSHSGRVVANILDNFPRDTLFQISVDDLLSTTLGVLGLQERQRTRLFVIPDPFRRFFTCLVYLPRERYSREVR
;
A
#
# COMPACT_ATOMS: atom_id res chain seq x y z
N MET A 1 -17.45 -28.03 -8.94
CA MET A 1 -17.62 -28.97 -7.81
C MET A 1 -17.93 -28.17 -6.55
N SER A 2 -18.92 -28.57 -5.77
CA SER A 2 -20.21 -27.86 -5.75
C SER A 2 -20.37 -27.19 -4.38
N LYS A 3 -21.11 -26.08 -4.32
CA LYS A 3 -21.56 -25.37 -3.11
C LYS A 3 -22.05 -26.33 -2.00
N ASP A 4 -22.66 -27.45 -2.41
CA ASP A 4 -23.14 -28.56 -1.58
C ASP A 4 -22.08 -29.18 -0.63
N LYS A 5 -20.79 -29.14 -0.97
CA LYS A 5 -19.73 -29.67 -0.09
C LYS A 5 -19.41 -28.73 1.08
N GLY A 6 -19.27 -27.43 0.81
CA GLY A 6 -19.03 -26.43 1.86
C GLY A 6 -20.19 -26.38 2.85
N ASP A 7 -21.42 -26.45 2.35
CA ASP A 7 -22.64 -26.47 3.16
C ASP A 7 -22.66 -27.68 4.13
N ARG A 8 -22.15 -28.85 3.71
CA ARG A 8 -22.03 -30.04 4.59
C ARG A 8 -20.99 -29.86 5.69
N LEU A 9 -19.86 -29.23 5.39
CA LEU A 9 -18.84 -28.95 6.41
C LEU A 9 -19.38 -27.98 7.46
N ILE A 10 -20.02 -26.89 7.04
CA ILE A 10 -20.67 -25.91 7.94
C ILE A 10 -21.72 -26.61 8.81
N GLN A 11 -22.57 -27.48 8.25
CA GLN A 11 -23.51 -28.29 9.05
C GLN A 11 -22.81 -29.22 10.05
N THR A 12 -21.66 -29.78 9.67
CA THR A 12 -20.87 -30.65 10.56
C THR A 12 -20.29 -29.85 11.72
N LEU A 13 -19.73 -28.66 11.44
CA LEU A 13 -19.21 -27.76 12.46
C LEU A 13 -20.33 -27.28 13.41
N GLY A 14 -21.52 -26.97 12.88
CA GLY A 14 -22.69 -26.62 13.70
C GLY A 14 -23.13 -27.74 14.65
N LYS A 15 -23.11 -28.99 14.17
CA LYS A 15 -23.37 -30.17 15.03
C LYS A 15 -22.29 -30.35 16.10
N LEU A 16 -21.02 -30.14 15.76
CA LEU A 16 -19.92 -30.22 16.71
C LEU A 16 -20.02 -29.14 17.79
N LEU A 17 -20.37 -27.91 17.41
CA LEU A 17 -20.62 -26.81 18.35
C LEU A 17 -21.78 -27.11 19.30
N ALA A 18 -22.86 -27.70 18.79
CA ALA A 18 -24.01 -28.09 19.62
C ALA A 18 -23.67 -29.23 20.60
N ALA A 19 -22.78 -30.15 20.20
CA ALA A 19 -22.34 -31.27 21.03
C ALA A 19 -21.30 -30.87 22.08
N ASN A 20 -20.39 -29.95 21.75
CA ASN A 20 -19.29 -29.50 22.59
C ASN A 20 -19.25 -27.97 22.61
N PRO A 21 -20.14 -27.31 23.38
CA PRO A 21 -20.11 -25.86 23.52
C PRO A 21 -18.79 -25.42 24.18
N PRO A 22 -18.27 -24.22 23.87
CA PRO A 22 -16.98 -23.77 24.42
C PRO A 22 -16.98 -23.72 25.94
N ASP A 23 -15.89 -24.14 26.59
CA ASP A 23 -15.79 -24.06 28.05
C ASP A 23 -15.97 -22.62 28.56
N GLY A 24 -16.83 -22.47 29.57
CA GLY A 24 -17.20 -21.17 30.16
C GLY A 24 -18.18 -20.33 29.32
N ALA A 25 -18.67 -20.85 28.18
CA ALA A 25 -19.70 -20.21 27.38
C ALA A 25 -21.09 -20.44 27.98
N GLY A 26 -21.81 -19.37 28.31
CA GLY A 26 -23.24 -19.47 28.57
C GLY A 26 -24.03 -19.77 27.29
N ARG A 27 -25.34 -20.02 27.39
CA ARG A 27 -26.22 -20.21 26.21
C ARG A 27 -26.13 -19.05 25.19
N PHE A 28 -25.85 -17.85 25.67
CA PHE A 28 -25.65 -16.65 24.86
C PHE A 28 -24.38 -16.71 23.99
N ASP A 29 -23.30 -17.25 24.54
CA ASP A 29 -22.00 -17.33 23.87
C ASP A 29 -22.01 -18.39 22.75
N ALA A 30 -22.70 -19.53 22.95
CA ALA A 30 -22.87 -20.54 21.91
C ALA A 30 -23.64 -20.02 20.69
N ALA A 31 -24.69 -19.23 20.90
CA ALA A 31 -25.47 -18.61 19.82
C ALA A 31 -24.63 -17.59 19.01
N GLN A 32 -23.72 -16.86 19.66
CA GLN A 32 -22.81 -15.96 18.95
C GLN A 32 -21.82 -16.72 18.06
N VAL A 33 -21.24 -17.82 18.56
CA VAL A 33 -20.32 -18.65 17.76
C VAL A 33 -21.07 -19.29 16.58
N GLU A 34 -22.31 -19.73 16.77
CA GLU A 34 -23.16 -20.26 15.70
C GLU A 34 -23.44 -19.20 14.61
N GLN A 35 -23.72 -17.95 15.01
CA GLN A 35 -23.89 -16.83 14.08
C GLN A 35 -22.61 -16.51 13.30
N LEU A 36 -21.43 -16.67 13.91
CA LEU A 36 -20.15 -16.45 13.23
C LEU A 36 -19.83 -17.55 12.23
N LEU A 37 -20.18 -18.80 12.53
CA LEU A 37 -19.73 -19.99 11.80
C LEU A 37 -19.88 -19.88 10.27
N ASP A 38 -21.09 -19.55 9.80
CA ASP A 38 -21.37 -19.44 8.36
C ASP A 38 -20.57 -18.31 7.73
N ALA A 39 -20.64 -17.10 8.31
CA ALA A 39 -19.96 -15.92 7.79
C ALA A 39 -18.43 -16.04 7.83
N TYR A 40 -17.88 -16.76 8.82
CA TYR A 40 -16.44 -16.92 9.02
C TYR A 40 -15.80 -17.74 7.90
N TYR A 41 -16.44 -18.83 7.49
CA TYR A 41 -15.91 -19.75 6.47
C TYR A 41 -16.52 -19.55 5.06
N ARG A 42 -17.49 -18.64 4.90
CA ARG A 42 -18.27 -18.43 3.66
C ARG A 42 -17.43 -18.27 2.39
N HIS A 43 -16.29 -17.61 2.48
CA HIS A 43 -15.46 -17.25 1.33
C HIS A 43 -14.18 -18.09 1.20
N ILE A 44 -14.05 -19.14 2.03
CA ILE A 44 -12.92 -20.06 1.96
C ILE A 44 -13.25 -21.17 0.96
N SER A 45 -12.24 -21.59 0.19
CA SER A 45 -12.42 -22.72 -0.72
C SER A 45 -12.70 -23.99 0.09
N PRO A 46 -13.70 -24.81 -0.30
CA PRO A 46 -13.94 -26.10 0.36
C PRO A 46 -12.71 -27.02 0.38
N SER A 47 -11.83 -26.93 -0.63
CA SER A 47 -10.58 -27.70 -0.66
C SER A 47 -9.69 -27.38 0.53
N ASP A 48 -9.56 -26.11 0.86
CA ASP A 48 -8.65 -25.63 1.90
C ASP A 48 -9.18 -26.04 3.27
N LEU A 49 -10.50 -26.00 3.46
CA LEU A 49 -11.12 -26.45 4.70
C LEU A 49 -11.04 -27.98 4.88
N GLU A 50 -11.11 -28.76 3.80
CA GLU A 50 -10.99 -30.23 3.84
C GLU A 50 -9.58 -30.70 4.25
N GLU A 51 -8.55 -29.83 4.18
CA GLU A 51 -7.19 -30.14 4.67
C GLU A 51 -7.07 -30.13 6.20
N HIS A 52 -8.06 -29.59 6.91
CA HIS A 52 -8.07 -29.45 8.37
C HIS A 52 -9.09 -30.36 9.04
N ASP A 53 -8.80 -30.78 10.28
CA ASP A 53 -9.78 -31.50 11.10
C ASP A 53 -10.94 -30.56 11.46
N PRO A 54 -12.21 -30.96 11.28
CA PRO A 54 -13.36 -30.15 11.68
C PRO A 54 -13.34 -29.69 13.15
N GLN A 55 -12.76 -30.48 14.07
CA GLN A 55 -12.61 -30.08 15.46
C GLN A 55 -11.61 -28.93 15.61
N ASP A 56 -10.50 -28.96 14.87
CA ASP A 56 -9.49 -27.91 14.87
C ASP A 56 -10.02 -26.62 14.23
N LEU A 57 -10.82 -26.72 13.15
CA LEU A 57 -11.52 -25.57 12.55
C LEU A 57 -12.51 -24.92 13.53
N LEU A 58 -13.27 -25.71 14.27
CA LEU A 58 -14.17 -25.19 15.29
C LEU A 58 -13.37 -24.54 16.43
N GLY A 59 -12.29 -25.18 16.87
CA GLY A 59 -11.39 -24.66 17.89
C GLY A 59 -10.77 -23.31 17.52
N ALA A 60 -10.29 -23.18 16.26
CA ALA A 60 -9.76 -21.94 15.72
C ALA A 60 -10.81 -20.81 15.72
N LEU A 61 -12.04 -21.10 15.32
CA LEU A 61 -13.15 -20.13 15.37
C LEU A 61 -13.44 -19.69 16.81
N VAL A 62 -13.54 -20.65 17.74
CA VAL A 62 -13.81 -20.37 19.16
C VAL A 62 -12.68 -19.55 19.78
N ALA A 63 -11.43 -19.87 19.46
CA ALA A 63 -10.26 -19.13 19.92
C ALA A 63 -10.30 -17.67 19.43
N HIS A 64 -10.67 -17.46 18.17
CA HIS A 64 -10.80 -16.12 17.60
C HIS A 64 -12.00 -15.35 18.17
N TRP A 65 -13.15 -16.01 18.36
CA TRP A 65 -14.31 -15.42 19.05
C TRP A 65 -13.93 -14.96 20.46
N ARG A 66 -13.13 -15.73 21.22
CA ARG A 66 -12.63 -15.31 22.53
C ARG A 66 -11.83 -14.01 22.45
N LEU A 67 -10.99 -13.85 21.43
CA LEU A 67 -10.25 -12.60 21.17
C LEU A 67 -11.19 -11.43 20.85
N MET A 68 -12.30 -11.68 20.15
CA MET A 68 -13.30 -10.66 19.82
C MET A 68 -14.11 -10.15 21.02
N ARG A 69 -14.18 -10.89 22.14
CA ARG A 69 -15.08 -10.56 23.27
C ARG A 69 -14.83 -9.18 23.86
N GLU A 70 -13.58 -8.74 23.90
CA GLU A 70 -13.19 -7.48 24.54
C GLU A 70 -12.20 -6.73 23.66
N ARG A 71 -12.61 -5.56 23.17
CA ARG A 71 -11.75 -4.63 22.43
C ARG A 71 -12.32 -3.23 22.54
N ARG A 72 -11.46 -2.25 22.84
CA ARG A 72 -11.84 -0.84 22.94
C ARG A 72 -11.88 -0.19 21.56
N LEU A 73 -12.59 0.94 21.45
CA LEU A 73 -12.60 1.74 20.23
C LEU A 73 -11.18 2.22 19.89
N GLY A 74 -10.75 2.08 18.64
CA GLY A 74 -9.40 2.44 18.17
C GLY A 74 -8.31 1.42 18.53
N GLU A 75 -8.62 0.38 19.31
CA GLU A 75 -7.67 -0.70 19.61
C GLU A 75 -7.74 -1.78 18.51
N ALA A 76 -6.58 -2.34 18.16
CA ALA A 76 -6.47 -3.60 17.44
C ALA A 76 -5.99 -4.70 18.39
N LYS A 77 -6.67 -5.84 18.41
CA LYS A 77 -6.20 -7.04 19.11
C LYS A 77 -5.41 -7.89 18.14
N VAL A 78 -4.19 -8.27 18.49
CA VAL A 78 -3.35 -9.18 17.72
C VAL A 78 -2.85 -10.29 18.63
N ARG A 79 -2.95 -11.54 18.18
CA ARG A 79 -2.39 -12.70 18.88
C ARG A 79 -1.62 -13.55 17.88
N VAL A 80 -0.39 -13.93 18.24
CA VAL A 80 0.46 -14.82 17.44
C VAL A 80 0.91 -16.00 18.29
N TYR A 81 0.58 -17.22 17.88
CA TYR A 81 0.81 -18.42 18.70
C TYR A 81 0.86 -19.71 17.88
N ASN A 82 1.40 -20.76 18.49
CA ASN A 82 1.38 -22.13 17.97
C ASN A 82 0.32 -22.93 18.75
N PRO A 83 -0.87 -23.17 18.21
CA PRO A 83 -1.94 -23.85 18.93
C PRO A 83 -1.59 -25.32 19.24
N ASP A 84 -1.88 -25.72 20.48
CA ASP A 84 -1.76 -27.08 20.98
C ASP A 84 -3.01 -27.50 21.77
N GLN A 85 -3.23 -28.80 21.85
CA GLN A 85 -4.45 -29.37 22.42
C GLN A 85 -4.63 -29.05 23.91
N GLU A 86 -3.55 -28.96 24.69
CA GLU A 86 -3.62 -28.84 26.14
C GLU A 86 -3.94 -27.40 26.58
N GLU A 87 -3.25 -26.41 25.99
CA GLU A 87 -3.43 -25.00 26.34
C GLU A 87 -4.59 -24.36 25.57
N HIS A 88 -4.76 -24.73 24.30
CA HIS A 88 -5.66 -24.02 23.38
C HIS A 88 -6.95 -24.78 23.08
N GLY A 89 -6.99 -26.09 23.34
CA GLY A 89 -8.13 -26.96 23.02
C GLY A 89 -8.25 -27.35 21.55
N TRP A 90 -7.26 -26.98 20.73
CA TRP A 90 -7.14 -27.31 19.31
C TRP A 90 -5.69 -27.26 18.89
N ARG A 91 -5.35 -27.84 17.74
CA ARG A 91 -3.97 -27.88 17.25
C ARG A 91 -3.86 -27.44 15.79
N SER A 92 -2.69 -26.94 15.46
CA SER A 92 -2.29 -26.69 14.07
C SER A 92 -0.82 -27.04 13.88
N ARG A 93 -0.47 -27.37 12.64
CA ARG A 93 0.94 -27.49 12.23
C ARG A 93 1.57 -26.15 11.90
N ASP A 94 0.77 -25.08 11.89
CA ASP A 94 1.12 -23.74 11.48
C ASP A 94 1.17 -22.79 12.68
N THR A 95 1.85 -21.66 12.50
CA THR A 95 1.72 -20.53 13.42
C THR A 95 0.50 -19.72 13.01
N ILE A 96 -0.29 -19.32 14.01
CA ILE A 96 -1.55 -18.63 13.81
C ILE A 96 -1.39 -17.18 14.17
N VAL A 97 -1.73 -16.28 13.23
CA VAL A 97 -1.85 -14.85 13.45
C VAL A 97 -3.33 -14.49 13.45
N GLU A 98 -3.87 -14.06 14.58
CA GLU A 98 -5.24 -13.59 14.72
C GLU A 98 -5.27 -12.07 14.94
N VAL A 99 -6.19 -11.40 14.28
CA VAL A 99 -6.39 -9.96 14.35
C VAL A 99 -7.87 -9.65 14.45
N VAL A 100 -8.23 -8.82 15.43
CA VAL A 100 -9.53 -8.16 15.51
C VAL A 100 -9.30 -6.66 15.52
N ALA A 101 -9.68 -5.99 14.44
CA ALA A 101 -9.47 -4.56 14.27
C ALA A 101 -10.73 -3.89 13.68
N GLN A 102 -10.78 -2.56 13.72
CA GLN A 102 -11.74 -1.82 12.90
C GLN A 102 -11.49 -2.14 11.42
N ASP A 103 -12.56 -2.39 10.67
CA ASP A 103 -12.45 -2.62 9.23
C ASP A 103 -12.01 -1.36 8.51
N MET A 104 -11.01 -1.49 7.65
CA MET A 104 -10.41 -0.38 6.91
C MET A 104 -9.72 -0.88 5.62
N PRO A 105 -9.60 -0.02 4.60
CA PRO A 105 -8.88 -0.36 3.37
C PRO A 105 -7.45 -0.84 3.65
N PHE A 106 -6.98 -1.75 2.81
CA PHE A 106 -5.60 -2.27 2.80
C PHE A 106 -5.19 -3.16 3.98
N LEU A 107 -6.08 -3.46 4.93
CA LEU A 107 -5.69 -4.17 6.16
C LEU A 107 -5.12 -5.58 5.88
N VAL A 108 -5.87 -6.43 5.17
CA VAL A 108 -5.50 -7.83 4.94
C VAL A 108 -4.26 -7.96 4.06
N ASP A 109 -4.18 -7.19 2.98
CA ASP A 109 -3.07 -7.16 2.03
C ASP A 109 -1.80 -6.56 2.65
N SER A 110 -1.90 -5.54 3.52
CA SER A 110 -0.74 -5.01 4.24
C SER A 110 -0.13 -6.03 5.20
N ILE A 111 -0.97 -6.71 5.99
CA ILE A 111 -0.51 -7.77 6.90
C ILE A 111 0.11 -8.91 6.09
N SER A 112 -0.57 -9.35 5.02
CA SER A 112 -0.08 -10.41 4.15
C SER A 112 1.27 -10.05 3.49
N ALA A 113 1.42 -8.80 3.04
CA ALA A 113 2.66 -8.30 2.47
C ALA A 113 3.81 -8.32 3.49
N ALA A 114 3.56 -7.90 4.73
CA ALA A 114 4.56 -7.89 5.78
C ALA A 114 5.03 -9.31 6.17
N LEU A 115 4.11 -10.27 6.24
CA LEU A 115 4.43 -11.68 6.47
C LEU A 115 5.26 -12.27 5.33
N ASN A 116 4.85 -12.02 4.08
CA ASN A 116 5.59 -12.48 2.90
C ASN A 116 7.00 -11.86 2.81
N GLN A 117 7.19 -10.60 3.22
CA GLN A 117 8.52 -9.98 3.29
C GLN A 117 9.47 -10.69 4.28
N ARG A 118 8.92 -11.32 5.33
CA ARG A 118 9.67 -12.17 6.26
C ARG A 118 9.94 -13.58 5.71
N GLY A 119 9.53 -13.85 4.46
CA GLY A 119 9.64 -15.17 3.84
C GLY A 119 8.60 -16.17 4.34
N LEU A 120 7.58 -15.72 5.08
CA LEU A 120 6.55 -16.59 5.64
C LEU A 120 5.48 -16.87 4.59
N ALA A 121 5.38 -18.12 4.15
CA ALA A 121 4.28 -18.56 3.29
C ALA A 121 2.97 -18.57 4.09
N ILE A 122 1.95 -17.88 3.58
CA ILE A 122 0.59 -17.90 4.10
C ILE A 122 -0.14 -19.07 3.45
N LYS A 123 -0.58 -20.03 4.26
CA LYS A 123 -1.25 -21.26 3.81
C LYS A 123 -2.77 -21.12 3.79
N LEU A 124 -3.32 -20.37 4.73
CA LEU A 124 -4.76 -20.09 4.82
C LEU A 124 -4.98 -18.66 5.32
N THR A 125 -5.94 -17.97 4.70
CA THR A 125 -6.36 -16.61 5.06
C THR A 125 -7.86 -16.61 5.28
N ILE A 126 -8.30 -16.31 6.49
CA ILE A 126 -9.71 -16.13 6.86
C ILE A 126 -9.90 -14.70 7.29
N HIS A 127 -10.77 -13.93 6.63
CA HIS A 127 -10.89 -12.48 6.90
C HIS A 127 -12.31 -11.93 6.76
N PRO A 128 -13.34 -12.54 7.40
CA PRO A 128 -14.68 -11.96 7.42
C PRO A 128 -14.69 -10.58 8.10
N VAL A 129 -15.68 -9.78 7.72
CA VAL A 129 -16.03 -8.52 8.37
C VAL A 129 -17.39 -8.67 9.03
N PHE A 130 -17.52 -8.21 10.27
CA PHE A 130 -18.74 -8.28 11.06
C PHE A 130 -19.22 -6.90 11.47
N GLY A 131 -20.53 -6.69 11.45
CA GLY A 131 -21.15 -5.59 12.18
C GLY A 131 -21.22 -5.97 13.66
N VAL A 132 -20.71 -5.10 14.53
CA VAL A 132 -20.67 -5.37 15.97
C VAL A 132 -21.38 -4.27 16.77
N SER A 133 -21.86 -4.65 17.96
CA SER A 133 -22.22 -3.70 19.00
C SER A 133 -21.46 -4.04 20.28
N ARG A 134 -20.88 -3.01 20.91
CA ARG A 134 -20.09 -3.14 22.14
C ARG A 134 -20.63 -2.21 23.22
N ASP A 135 -20.38 -2.55 24.48
CA ASP A 135 -20.61 -1.63 25.59
C ASP A 135 -19.46 -0.63 25.76
N SER A 136 -19.61 0.29 26.71
CA SER A 136 -18.60 1.32 27.03
C SER A 136 -17.26 0.74 27.49
N ASN A 137 -17.23 -0.52 27.94
CA ASN A 137 -16.02 -1.21 28.38
C ASN A 137 -15.36 -2.01 27.24
N GLY A 138 -15.94 -1.98 26.03
CA GLY A 138 -15.45 -2.72 24.87
C GLY A 138 -15.94 -4.18 24.81
N LYS A 139 -16.88 -4.58 25.68
CA LYS A 139 -17.41 -5.93 25.69
C LYS A 139 -18.44 -6.13 24.58
N LEU A 140 -18.31 -7.23 23.85
CA LEU A 140 -19.19 -7.60 22.75
C LEU A 140 -20.62 -7.88 23.25
N LYS A 141 -21.60 -7.13 22.72
CA LYS A 141 -23.03 -7.27 23.00
C LYS A 141 -23.81 -7.94 21.88
N GLY A 142 -23.39 -7.75 20.63
CA GLY A 142 -24.08 -8.32 19.48
C GLY A 142 -23.18 -8.40 18.26
N LEU A 143 -23.47 -9.40 17.42
CA LEU A 143 -22.80 -9.68 16.16
C LEU A 143 -23.87 -9.81 15.08
N GLN A 144 -23.58 -9.24 13.92
CA GLN A 144 -24.44 -9.38 12.75
C GLN A 144 -23.59 -9.39 11.48
N ASP A 145 -24.13 -10.03 10.44
CA ASP A 145 -23.57 -9.94 9.09
C ASP A 145 -23.57 -8.46 8.65
N THR A 146 -22.53 -8.03 7.96
CA THR A 146 -22.40 -6.65 7.44
C THR A 146 -23.57 -6.26 6.55
N LYS A 147 -24.17 -7.21 5.82
CA LYS A 147 -25.37 -6.95 4.99
C LYS A 147 -26.63 -6.64 5.79
N SER A 148 -26.67 -7.09 7.05
CA SER A 148 -27.79 -6.87 7.97
C SER A 148 -27.47 -5.78 8.99
N ALA A 149 -26.31 -5.14 8.88
CA ALA A 149 -25.88 -4.11 9.81
C ALA A 149 -26.57 -2.78 9.52
N GLY A 150 -27.23 -2.21 10.53
CA GLY A 150 -27.73 -0.83 10.46
C GLY A 150 -26.59 0.19 10.58
N GLU A 151 -26.87 1.44 10.20
CA GLU A 151 -25.92 2.57 10.17
C GLU A 151 -25.17 2.84 11.50
N LEU A 152 -25.65 2.30 12.62
CA LEU A 152 -25.13 2.50 13.98
C LEU A 152 -24.08 1.45 14.43
N SER A 153 -23.70 0.50 13.59
CA SER A 153 -22.78 -0.59 13.97
C SER A 153 -21.39 -0.37 13.40
N SER A 154 -20.34 -0.51 14.22
CA SER A 154 -18.97 -0.47 13.72
C SER A 154 -18.65 -1.77 12.99
N CYS A 155 -17.99 -1.69 11.83
CA CYS A 155 -17.48 -2.86 11.12
C CYS A 155 -16.13 -3.27 11.70
N GLU A 156 -15.97 -4.55 12.00
CA GLU A 156 -14.72 -5.13 12.49
C GLU A 156 -14.24 -6.22 11.56
N ALA A 157 -12.97 -6.11 11.15
CA ALA A 157 -12.26 -7.14 10.43
C ALA A 157 -11.72 -8.16 11.42
N VAL A 158 -12.01 -9.44 11.15
CA VAL A 158 -11.63 -10.58 11.97
C VAL A 158 -10.75 -11.48 11.10
N ILE A 159 -9.43 -11.30 11.21
CA ILE A 159 -8.45 -11.86 10.28
C ILE A 159 -7.66 -12.96 10.99
N GLN A 160 -7.66 -14.18 10.44
CA GLN A 160 -6.81 -15.27 10.88
C GLN A 160 -5.95 -15.74 9.70
N LEU A 161 -4.64 -15.76 9.90
CA LEU A 161 -3.66 -16.19 8.91
C LEU A 161 -2.90 -17.39 9.47
N HIS A 162 -2.82 -18.47 8.70
CA HIS A 162 -2.01 -19.64 9.01
C HIS A 162 -0.71 -19.51 8.24
N VAL A 163 0.41 -19.35 8.95
CA VAL A 163 1.73 -19.18 8.33
C VAL A 163 2.64 -20.34 8.69
N GLU A 164 3.71 -20.50 7.91
CA GLU A 164 4.76 -21.47 8.21
C GLU A 164 5.21 -21.39 9.68
N ARG A 165 5.29 -22.55 10.34
CA ARG A 165 5.51 -22.64 11.78
C ARG A 165 6.80 -21.97 12.21
N GLN A 166 6.68 -21.06 13.15
CA GLN A 166 7.76 -20.30 13.75
C GLN A 166 8.13 -20.84 15.14
N PRO A 167 9.40 -20.73 15.54
CA PRO A 167 9.82 -21.07 16.89
C PRO A 167 9.24 -20.05 17.90
N GLN A 168 9.15 -20.47 19.17
CA GLN A 168 8.45 -19.70 20.22
C GLN A 168 9.03 -18.29 20.40
N GLU A 169 10.35 -18.16 20.32
CA GLU A 169 11.09 -16.91 20.45
C GLU A 169 10.78 -15.88 19.36
N ALA A 170 10.30 -16.31 18.18
CA ALA A 170 9.99 -15.42 17.06
C ALA A 170 8.56 -14.86 17.10
N LEU A 171 7.68 -15.42 17.94
CA LEU A 171 6.24 -15.10 17.93
C LEU A 171 5.97 -13.67 18.42
N ALA A 172 6.70 -13.20 19.43
CA ALA A 172 6.55 -11.84 19.95
C ALA A 172 6.93 -10.78 18.90
N ASP A 173 8.03 -11.00 18.19
CA ASP A 173 8.49 -10.13 17.10
C ASP A 173 7.49 -10.12 15.94
N LEU A 174 6.91 -11.28 15.60
CA LEU A 174 5.88 -11.39 14.58
C LEU A 174 4.60 -10.64 14.98
N GLN A 175 4.20 -10.73 16.26
CA GLN A 175 3.07 -9.98 16.78
C GLN A 175 3.33 -8.47 16.70
N GLN A 176 4.52 -8.01 17.11
CA GLN A 176 4.89 -6.59 17.03
C GLN A 176 4.91 -6.08 15.58
N LEU A 177 5.40 -6.88 14.64
CA LEU A 177 5.36 -6.56 13.21
C LEU A 177 3.91 -6.31 12.74
N VAL A 178 2.99 -7.24 13.06
CA VAL A 178 1.59 -7.13 12.66
C VAL A 178 0.92 -5.92 13.32
N VAL A 179 1.18 -5.68 14.60
CA VAL A 179 0.68 -4.48 15.31
C VAL A 179 1.18 -3.19 14.65
N GLY A 180 2.47 -3.10 14.31
CA GLY A 180 3.05 -1.95 13.63
C GLY A 180 2.40 -1.68 12.28
N VAL A 181 2.18 -2.73 11.48
CA VAL A 181 1.50 -2.63 10.17
C VAL A 181 0.07 -2.13 10.33
N ILE A 182 -0.69 -2.66 11.28
CA ILE A 182 -2.06 -2.20 11.54
C ILE A 182 -2.06 -0.72 11.97
N GLY A 183 -1.08 -0.30 12.78
CA GLY A 183 -0.90 1.09 13.17
C GLY A 183 -0.66 2.02 11.98
N ASP A 184 0.26 1.65 11.09
CA ASP A 184 0.55 2.42 9.87
C ASP A 184 -0.67 2.49 8.92
N VAL A 185 -1.40 1.38 8.73
CA VAL A 185 -2.64 1.36 7.94
C VAL A 185 -3.69 2.28 8.56
N SER A 186 -3.90 2.19 9.88
CA SER A 186 -4.84 3.03 10.61
C SER A 186 -4.53 4.51 10.38
N LEU A 187 -3.29 4.93 10.57
CA LEU A 187 -2.86 6.31 10.38
C LEU A 187 -3.05 6.79 8.93
N ALA A 188 -2.63 5.99 7.95
CA ALA A 188 -2.81 6.31 6.54
C ALA A 188 -4.29 6.49 6.17
N THR A 189 -5.17 5.61 6.66
CA THR A 189 -6.61 5.67 6.35
C THR A 189 -7.34 6.77 7.13
N SER A 190 -6.97 7.05 8.38
CA SER A 190 -7.64 8.09 9.19
C SER A 190 -7.34 9.49 8.70
N ASP A 191 -6.12 9.72 8.18
CA ASP A 191 -5.70 11.01 7.64
C ASP A 191 -5.88 11.13 6.12
N TRP A 192 -6.40 10.11 5.44
CA TRP A 192 -6.56 10.11 3.98
C TRP A 192 -7.25 11.37 3.47
N LEU A 193 -8.38 11.77 4.09
CA LEU A 193 -9.12 12.97 3.69
C LEU A 193 -8.29 14.24 3.93
N LYS A 194 -7.52 14.32 5.02
CA LYS A 194 -6.64 15.47 5.29
C LYS A 194 -5.51 15.57 4.26
N MET A 195 -4.92 14.44 3.88
CA MET A 195 -3.87 14.40 2.85
C MET A 195 -4.44 14.78 1.48
N LYS A 196 -5.66 14.33 1.14
CA LYS A 196 -6.36 14.72 -0.08
C LYS A 196 -6.64 16.23 -0.12
N LEU A 197 -7.20 16.78 0.95
CA LEU A 197 -7.46 18.22 1.07
C LEU A 197 -6.17 19.05 1.02
N LEU A 198 -5.07 18.55 1.59
CA LEU A 198 -3.76 19.20 1.47
C LEU A 198 -3.29 19.21 0.01
N ALA A 199 -3.43 18.11 -0.72
CA ALA A 199 -3.07 18.05 -2.13
C ALA A 199 -3.93 19.00 -3.00
N GLU A 200 -5.24 19.09 -2.72
CA GLU A 200 -6.14 20.05 -3.36
C GLU A 200 -5.73 21.50 -3.06
N LYS A 201 -5.35 21.79 -1.80
CA LYS A 201 -4.84 23.11 -1.42
C LYS A 201 -3.56 23.46 -2.17
N ILE A 202 -2.61 22.54 -2.27
CA ILE A 202 -1.35 22.74 -3.02
C ILE A 202 -1.64 22.99 -4.51
N GLU A 203 -2.58 22.26 -5.11
CA GLU A 203 -3.01 22.46 -6.50
C GLU A 203 -3.56 23.87 -6.73
N GLN A 204 -4.35 24.39 -5.78
CA GLN A 204 -4.89 25.75 -5.83
C GLN A 204 -3.79 26.81 -5.68
N GLU A 205 -2.85 26.63 -4.75
CA GLU A 205 -1.71 27.54 -4.53
C GLU A 205 -0.82 27.65 -5.77
N LEU A 206 -0.59 26.55 -6.48
CA LEU A 206 0.12 26.58 -7.77
C LEU A 206 -0.63 27.41 -8.81
N GLY A 207 -1.96 27.44 -8.77
CA GLY A 207 -2.79 28.26 -9.67
C GLY A 207 -2.74 29.76 -9.36
N THR A 208 -2.70 30.15 -8.09
CA THR A 208 -2.71 31.56 -7.68
C THR A 208 -1.36 32.23 -7.93
N HIS A 209 -0.24 31.55 -7.64
CA HIS A 209 1.10 32.03 -8.01
C HIS A 209 1.34 31.92 -9.52
N GLY A 210 0.69 30.94 -10.17
CA GLY A 210 0.62 30.79 -11.62
C GLY A 210 0.05 32.04 -12.29
N ALA A 211 -1.02 32.67 -11.78
CA ALA A 211 -1.63 33.83 -12.43
C ALA A 211 -0.71 35.05 -12.63
N GLN A 212 0.40 35.18 -11.88
CA GLN A 212 1.43 36.20 -12.12
C GLN A 212 2.53 35.75 -13.11
N ASN A 213 2.68 34.43 -13.31
CA ASN A 213 3.65 33.75 -14.17
C ASN A 213 2.97 32.78 -15.16
N ASP A 214 1.73 33.08 -15.59
CA ASP A 214 0.74 32.13 -16.16
C ASP A 214 1.11 31.62 -17.58
N THR A 215 2.33 31.95 -17.98
CA THR A 215 2.99 31.55 -19.22
C THR A 215 3.98 30.40 -19.03
N CYS A 216 4.23 29.91 -17.81
CA CYS A 216 5.10 28.74 -17.59
C CYS A 216 4.32 27.43 -17.80
N PRO A 217 4.56 26.68 -18.90
CA PRO A 217 3.78 25.47 -19.20
C PRO A 217 3.92 24.36 -18.14
N ASP A 218 4.94 24.45 -17.29
CA ASP A 218 5.28 23.44 -16.28
C ASP A 218 4.35 23.51 -15.06
N THR A 219 3.85 24.70 -14.69
CA THR A 219 2.91 24.85 -13.56
C THR A 219 1.54 24.27 -13.89
N ALA A 220 1.01 24.52 -15.10
CA ALA A 220 -0.26 23.94 -15.54
C ALA A 220 -0.22 22.41 -15.60
N GLU A 221 0.92 21.86 -16.03
CA GLU A 221 1.11 20.40 -16.07
C GLU A 221 1.23 19.80 -14.66
N ALA A 222 1.92 20.48 -13.73
CA ALA A 222 1.99 20.06 -12.33
C ALA A 222 0.61 20.03 -11.66
N ARG A 223 -0.23 21.04 -11.91
CA ARG A 223 -1.62 21.07 -11.43
C ARG A 223 -2.46 19.93 -12.01
N ALA A 224 -2.35 19.70 -13.32
CA ALA A 224 -3.02 18.57 -13.97
C ALA A 224 -2.60 17.22 -13.34
N PHE A 225 -1.32 17.08 -13.00
CA PHE A 225 -0.81 15.87 -12.34
C PHE A 225 -1.32 15.71 -10.92
N LEU A 226 -1.32 16.77 -10.10
CA LEU A 226 -1.90 16.72 -8.75
C LEU A 226 -3.38 16.35 -8.79
N ASN A 227 -4.15 16.98 -9.67
CA ASN A 227 -5.56 16.63 -9.86
C ASN A 227 -5.72 15.17 -10.30
N TRP A 228 -4.87 14.67 -11.21
CA TRP A 228 -4.86 13.27 -11.60
C TRP A 228 -4.59 12.34 -10.41
N MET A 229 -3.60 12.64 -9.56
CA MET A 229 -3.31 11.88 -8.33
C MET A 229 -4.49 11.86 -7.36
N ILE A 230 -5.12 13.01 -7.13
CA ILE A 230 -6.27 13.20 -6.23
C ILE A 230 -7.49 12.37 -6.67
N ASN A 231 -7.66 12.19 -7.98
CA ASN A 231 -8.73 11.39 -8.59
C ASN A 231 -8.28 9.92 -8.76
N ASP A 232 -7.98 9.26 -7.64
CA ASP A 232 -7.76 7.81 -7.51
C ASP A 232 -6.53 7.21 -8.21
N HIS A 233 -5.58 8.03 -8.68
CA HIS A 233 -4.33 7.53 -9.28
C HIS A 233 -3.16 7.43 -8.31
N PHE A 234 -3.33 7.92 -7.08
CA PHE A 234 -2.30 7.87 -6.04
C PHE A 234 -2.90 7.46 -4.69
N LEU A 235 -2.29 6.45 -4.06
CA LEU A 235 -2.56 6.07 -2.68
C LEU A 235 -1.71 6.92 -1.75
N PHE A 236 -2.33 7.90 -1.11
CA PHE A 236 -1.68 8.73 -0.09
C PHE A 236 -1.42 7.92 1.18
N ILE A 237 -0.15 7.81 1.58
CA ILE A 237 0.29 7.09 2.79
C ILE A 237 0.77 8.07 3.84
N ALA A 238 1.47 9.13 3.41
CA ALA A 238 1.89 10.20 4.29
C ALA A 238 2.04 11.52 3.53
N SER A 239 2.05 12.61 4.28
CA SER A 239 2.55 13.89 3.79
C SER A 239 3.31 14.62 4.88
N CYS A 240 4.18 15.54 4.48
CA CYS A 240 4.94 16.40 5.38
C CYS A 240 5.41 17.66 4.66
N GLN A 241 5.89 18.64 5.43
CA GLN A 241 6.46 19.87 4.90
C GLN A 241 7.88 20.07 5.43
N PHE A 242 8.72 20.63 4.56
CA PHE A 242 10.08 21.04 4.91
C PHE A 242 10.28 22.50 4.52
N ALA A 243 10.85 23.31 5.40
CA ALA A 243 11.19 24.71 5.11
C ALA A 243 12.69 24.85 4.80
N LEU A 244 13.01 25.81 3.95
CA LEU A 244 14.37 26.12 3.50
C LEU A 244 15.00 27.16 4.44
N ASP A 245 16.20 26.89 4.94
CA ASP A 245 16.91 27.87 5.78
C ASP A 245 17.38 29.08 4.98
N GLY A 246 16.99 30.28 5.43
CA GLY A 246 17.23 31.54 4.71
C GLY A 246 18.68 32.04 4.72
N VAL A 247 19.57 31.45 5.52
CA VAL A 247 20.94 31.98 5.72
C VAL A 247 21.96 31.40 4.75
N ASP A 248 21.78 30.15 4.28
CA ASP A 248 22.67 29.51 3.30
C ASP A 248 21.94 28.69 2.22
N GLY A 249 20.59 28.63 2.25
CA GLY A 249 19.77 28.00 1.21
C GLY A 249 19.97 26.49 1.01
N ALA A 250 20.77 25.83 1.84
CA ALA A 250 21.27 24.48 1.59
C ALA A 250 20.60 23.37 2.42
N ALA A 251 19.93 23.70 3.54
CA ALA A 251 19.33 22.71 4.43
C ALA A 251 17.80 22.86 4.51
N LEU A 252 17.12 21.71 4.41
CA LEU A 252 15.69 21.57 4.65
C LEU A 252 15.45 21.09 6.08
N HIS A 253 14.56 21.76 6.81
CA HIS A 253 14.14 21.33 8.15
C HIS A 253 12.66 20.95 8.15
N PHE A 254 12.34 19.87 8.88
CA PHE A 254 10.96 19.41 9.03
C PHE A 254 10.12 20.47 9.76
N VAL A 255 8.93 20.77 9.23
CA VAL A 255 7.98 21.68 9.88
C VAL A 255 7.15 20.90 10.89
N GLU A 256 7.31 21.21 12.17
CA GLU A 256 6.60 20.53 13.26
C GLU A 256 5.08 20.59 13.09
N GLY A 257 4.42 19.46 13.33
CA GLY A 257 2.97 19.32 13.15
C GLY A 257 2.47 19.25 11.71
N SER A 258 3.38 19.29 10.71
CA SER A 258 3.00 19.17 9.28
C SER A 258 2.78 17.73 8.80
N GLY A 259 3.21 16.74 9.59
CA GLY A 259 3.12 15.32 9.26
C GLY A 259 1.70 14.80 9.30
N LEU A 260 1.27 14.09 8.25
CA LEU A 260 0.00 13.37 8.17
C LEU A 260 0.22 11.91 7.78
N GLY A 261 -0.79 11.07 8.05
CA GLY A 261 -0.75 9.64 7.73
C GLY A 261 0.32 8.93 8.56
N VAL A 262 1.14 8.10 7.93
CA VAL A 262 2.22 7.35 8.60
C VAL A 262 3.30 8.26 9.22
N LEU A 263 3.31 9.56 8.87
CA LEU A 263 4.18 10.59 9.44
C LEU A 263 3.46 11.50 10.46
N HIS A 264 2.24 11.15 10.87
CA HIS A 264 1.51 11.86 11.92
C HIS A 264 2.15 11.61 13.30
N GLY A 265 2.43 12.67 14.06
CA GLY A 265 2.74 12.55 15.48
C GLY A 265 4.01 13.26 15.93
N GLY A 266 4.67 12.66 16.93
CA GLY A 266 5.79 13.25 17.68
C GLY A 266 7.18 12.97 17.07
N PRO A 267 8.25 12.99 17.90
CA PRO A 267 9.64 12.96 17.43
C PRO A 267 10.02 11.78 16.53
N GLU A 268 9.43 10.60 16.75
CA GLU A 268 9.68 9.42 15.90
C GLU A 268 9.16 9.61 14.47
N ALA A 269 8.00 10.23 14.31
CA ALA A 269 7.42 10.52 13.01
C ALA A 269 8.25 11.57 12.26
N ARG A 270 8.77 12.57 12.97
CA ARG A 270 9.75 13.52 12.43
C ARG A 270 11.02 12.82 11.94
N ALA A 271 11.65 12.00 12.78
CA ALA A 271 12.86 11.27 12.39
C ALA A 271 12.62 10.36 11.19
N ARG A 272 11.44 9.71 11.13
CA ARG A 272 10.99 8.92 9.98
C ARG A 272 10.87 9.80 8.72
N ALA A 273 10.24 10.97 8.80
CA ALA A 273 10.10 11.90 7.68
C ALA A 273 11.46 12.36 7.15
N GLU A 274 12.35 12.84 8.02
CA GLU A 274 13.70 13.29 7.68
C GLU A 274 14.51 12.17 7.01
N SER A 275 14.40 10.93 7.51
CA SER A 275 15.03 9.77 6.89
C SER A 275 14.47 9.46 5.49
N TRP A 276 13.15 9.51 5.32
CA TRP A 276 12.48 9.14 4.06
C TRP A 276 12.83 10.10 2.92
N VAL A 277 12.92 11.39 3.20
CA VAL A 277 13.26 12.42 2.20
C VAL A 277 14.72 12.85 2.24
N SER A 278 15.58 12.17 3.01
CA SER A 278 17.00 12.51 3.09
C SER A 278 17.65 12.59 1.70
N GLY A 279 18.28 13.73 1.41
CA GLY A 279 18.90 14.04 0.11
C GLY A 279 17.92 14.55 -0.97
N VAL A 280 16.61 14.57 -0.71
CA VAL A 280 15.65 15.30 -1.55
C VAL A 280 15.87 16.79 -1.33
N GLY A 281 15.97 17.53 -2.43
CA GLY A 281 16.02 18.98 -2.40
C GLY A 281 17.40 19.60 -2.13
N VAL A 282 18.46 18.80 -2.23
CA VAL A 282 19.81 19.34 -2.45
C VAL A 282 19.78 20.16 -3.75
N ASP A 283 20.18 21.43 -3.69
CA ASP A 283 20.11 22.39 -4.81
C ASP A 283 18.69 22.69 -5.32
N LEU A 284 17.70 22.74 -4.42
CA LEU A 284 16.32 23.12 -4.73
C LEU A 284 16.17 24.37 -5.61
N PRO A 285 16.91 25.48 -5.36
CA PRO A 285 16.83 26.67 -6.21
C PRO A 285 17.30 26.42 -7.64
N GLY A 286 18.26 25.51 -7.86
CA GLY A 286 18.83 25.20 -9.18
C GLY A 286 17.89 24.42 -10.10
N PHE A 287 16.86 23.77 -9.57
CA PHE A 287 15.90 23.02 -10.39
C PHE A 287 14.80 23.91 -10.99
N SER A 288 14.56 23.80 -12.29
CA SER A 288 13.55 24.61 -13.00
C SER A 288 12.10 24.11 -12.86
N PHE A 289 11.85 22.98 -12.21
CA PHE A 289 10.49 22.42 -12.08
C PHE A 289 9.78 22.90 -10.80
N ASP A 290 8.44 22.98 -10.84
CA ASP A 290 7.60 23.20 -9.65
C ASP A 290 7.31 21.91 -8.88
N LEU A 291 7.33 20.75 -9.57
CA LEU A 291 7.03 19.43 -9.03
C LEU A 291 8.05 18.40 -9.54
N LEU A 292 8.53 17.55 -8.62
CA LEU A 292 9.38 16.41 -8.91
C LEU A 292 8.84 15.12 -8.29
N ILE A 293 9.05 14.02 -8.98
CA ILE A 293 8.75 12.68 -8.49
C ILE A 293 10.08 11.94 -8.31
N THR A 294 10.30 11.40 -7.12
CA THR A 294 11.47 10.57 -6.77
C THR A 294 11.04 9.44 -5.84
N LYS A 295 11.90 8.45 -5.58
CA LYS A 295 11.66 7.50 -4.48
C LYS A 295 11.96 8.13 -3.11
N ALA A 296 11.20 7.75 -2.10
CA ALA A 296 11.59 7.93 -0.71
C ALA A 296 12.51 6.79 -0.27
N ASN A 297 13.36 7.02 0.74
CA ASN A 297 14.25 6.02 1.34
C ASN A 297 13.50 5.04 2.25
N ALA A 298 12.33 4.58 1.80
CA ALA A 298 11.45 3.73 2.59
C ALA A 298 10.58 2.86 1.69
N ARG A 299 10.24 1.69 2.21
CA ARG A 299 9.23 0.80 1.63
C ARG A 299 7.92 0.97 2.37
N SER A 300 6.82 0.85 1.63
CA SER A 300 5.49 0.91 2.21
C SER A 300 5.21 -0.30 3.10
N SER A 301 4.70 -0.05 4.29
CA SER A 301 4.01 -1.01 5.15
C SER A 301 2.53 -1.17 4.80
N VAL A 302 1.97 -0.25 3.98
CA VAL A 302 0.56 -0.22 3.57
C VAL A 302 0.39 -0.73 2.14
N HIS A 303 -0.63 -1.54 1.92
CA HIS A 303 -1.05 -2.16 0.66
C HIS A 303 -0.06 -3.15 0.04
N ARG A 304 1.13 -2.70 -0.36
CA ARG A 304 2.13 -3.55 -1.03
C ARG A 304 3.57 -3.17 -0.69
N PRO A 305 4.51 -4.13 -0.72
CA PRO A 305 5.90 -3.95 -0.28
C PRO A 305 6.78 -3.26 -1.34
N ALA A 306 6.40 -2.07 -1.77
CA ALA A 306 7.12 -1.28 -2.79
C ALA A 306 7.84 -0.08 -2.17
N TYR A 307 8.88 0.43 -2.83
CA TYR A 307 9.45 1.73 -2.48
C TYR A 307 8.42 2.82 -2.67
N LEU A 308 8.28 3.66 -1.65
CA LEU A 308 7.36 4.80 -1.67
C LEU A 308 7.82 5.83 -2.72
N ASP A 309 6.86 6.38 -3.44
CA ASP A 309 7.05 7.54 -4.29
C ASP A 309 6.86 8.81 -3.47
N CYS A 310 7.76 9.77 -3.64
CA CYS A 310 7.72 11.10 -3.06
C CYS A 310 7.50 12.10 -4.19
N VAL A 311 6.34 12.74 -4.17
CA VAL A 311 6.01 13.87 -5.02
C VAL A 311 6.35 15.13 -4.22
N ALA A 312 7.46 15.76 -4.57
CA ALA A 312 7.98 16.97 -3.94
C ALA A 312 7.53 18.20 -4.74
N ILE A 313 6.84 19.12 -4.10
CA ILE A 313 6.31 20.36 -4.70
C ILE A 313 6.93 21.56 -3.99
N LYS A 314 7.43 22.53 -4.75
CA LYS A 314 8.01 23.76 -4.20
C LYS A 314 6.95 24.62 -3.52
N GLN A 315 7.22 25.01 -2.28
CA GLN A 315 6.48 26.07 -1.60
C GLN A 315 7.05 27.42 -2.00
N ARG A 316 6.17 28.37 -2.33
CA ARG A 316 6.56 29.74 -2.68
C ARG A 316 5.89 30.73 -1.74
N ASP A 317 6.59 31.81 -1.41
CA ASP A 317 6.00 32.95 -0.72
C ASP A 317 5.22 33.86 -1.68
N GLU A 318 4.63 34.93 -1.15
CA GLU A 318 3.89 35.94 -1.91
C GLU A 318 4.76 36.64 -2.99
N GLN A 319 6.09 36.63 -2.86
CA GLN A 319 7.01 37.17 -3.85
C GLN A 319 7.48 36.12 -4.87
N GLY A 320 6.96 34.89 -4.80
CA GLY A 320 7.29 33.79 -5.69
C GLY A 320 8.62 33.09 -5.38
N LYS A 321 9.30 33.45 -4.29
CA LYS A 321 10.57 32.84 -3.87
C LYS A 321 10.29 31.50 -3.22
N VAL A 322 11.13 30.50 -3.51
CA VAL A 322 11.02 29.16 -2.92
C VAL A 322 11.39 29.22 -1.44
N VAL A 323 10.45 28.83 -0.58
CA VAL A 323 10.60 28.83 0.90
C VAL A 323 10.61 27.43 1.50
N GLY A 324 10.31 26.39 0.73
CA GLY A 324 10.24 25.03 1.23
C GLY A 324 9.73 24.01 0.21
N LEU A 325 9.32 22.85 0.72
CA LEU A 325 8.77 21.72 0.00
C LEU A 325 7.53 21.16 0.71
N HIS A 326 6.50 20.87 -0.07
CA HIS A 326 5.50 19.86 0.27
C HIS A 326 5.97 18.50 -0.24
N CYS A 327 5.93 17.48 0.61
CA CYS A 327 6.18 16.10 0.22
C CYS A 327 4.90 15.30 0.37
N LEU A 328 4.33 14.86 -0.75
CA LEU A 328 3.23 13.89 -0.78
C LEU A 328 3.84 12.50 -1.04
N ILE A 329 3.64 11.57 -0.12
CA ILE A 329 4.33 10.27 -0.11
C ILE A 329 3.31 9.14 -0.17
N GLY A 330 3.55 8.20 -1.07
CA GLY A 330 2.55 7.17 -1.36
C GLY A 330 2.97 6.18 -2.44
N LEU A 331 1.96 5.56 -3.04
CA LEU A 331 2.13 4.60 -4.13
C LEU A 331 1.18 4.97 -5.28
N PHE A 332 1.64 4.85 -6.51
CA PHE A 332 0.72 4.94 -7.66
C PHE A 332 -0.29 3.78 -7.64
N ALA A 333 -1.57 4.10 -7.88
CA ALA A 333 -2.64 3.11 -7.94
C ALA A 333 -2.51 2.22 -9.19
N SER A 334 -3.22 1.10 -9.24
CA SER A 334 -3.20 0.18 -10.40
C SER A 334 -3.57 0.87 -11.71
N GLY A 335 -4.49 1.85 -11.67
CA GLY A 335 -4.91 2.66 -12.82
C GLY A 335 -3.76 3.40 -13.51
N ALA A 336 -2.75 3.84 -12.73
CA ALA A 336 -1.56 4.49 -13.28
C ALA A 336 -0.72 3.55 -14.16
N TYR A 337 -0.75 2.24 -13.89
CA TYR A 337 0.04 1.25 -14.63
C TYR A 337 -0.67 0.74 -15.89
N SER A 338 -2.01 0.83 -15.94
CA SER A 338 -2.84 0.42 -17.07
C SER A 338 -3.17 1.55 -18.05
N MET A 339 -3.07 2.81 -17.63
CA MET A 339 -3.32 3.96 -18.50
C MET A 339 -2.16 4.19 -19.48
N PRO A 340 -2.42 4.51 -20.76
CA PRO A 340 -1.37 4.90 -21.70
C PRO A 340 -0.57 6.11 -21.15
N PRO A 341 0.77 6.06 -21.10
CA PRO A 341 1.58 7.16 -20.58
C PRO A 341 1.31 8.52 -21.22
N ARG A 342 0.86 8.56 -22.47
CA ARG A 342 0.46 9.79 -23.20
C ARG A 342 -0.79 10.47 -22.66
N GLN A 343 -1.57 9.81 -21.81
CA GLN A 343 -2.75 10.37 -21.15
C GLN A 343 -2.43 10.86 -19.74
N ILE A 344 -1.27 10.50 -19.20
CA ILE A 344 -0.86 10.85 -17.85
C ILE A 344 -0.15 12.21 -17.90
N PRO A 345 -0.57 13.21 -17.10
CA PRO A 345 0.15 14.47 -16.98
C PRO A 345 1.63 14.27 -16.61
N LEU A 346 2.49 15.20 -17.02
CA LEU A 346 3.96 15.13 -17.02
C LEU A 346 4.51 14.12 -18.03
N LEU A 347 3.99 12.88 -18.05
CA LEU A 347 4.46 11.84 -18.96
C LEU A 347 4.10 12.16 -20.42
N ARG A 348 2.91 12.71 -20.67
CA ARG A 348 2.48 13.11 -22.02
C ARG A 348 3.44 14.11 -22.66
N ARG A 349 3.87 15.15 -21.92
CA ARG A 349 4.85 16.15 -22.39
C ARG A 349 6.24 15.55 -22.55
N LYS A 350 6.65 14.67 -21.62
CA LYS A 350 7.93 13.97 -21.70
C LYS A 350 8.01 13.10 -22.96
N ILE A 351 6.94 12.39 -23.30
CA ILE A 351 6.85 11.55 -24.49
C ILE A 351 6.83 12.39 -25.76
N GLU A 352 6.04 13.47 -25.79
CA GLU A 352 6.03 14.41 -26.91
C GLU A 352 7.43 14.96 -27.20
N ALA A 353 8.15 15.41 -26.18
CA ALA A 353 9.53 15.89 -26.31
C ALA A 353 10.50 14.82 -26.84
N VAL A 354 10.30 13.54 -26.47
CA VAL A 354 11.09 12.43 -27.03
C VAL A 354 10.81 12.25 -28.53
N PHE A 355 9.54 12.31 -28.97
CA PHE A 355 9.20 12.22 -30.40
C PHE A 355 9.78 13.38 -31.21
N GLU A 356 9.66 14.60 -30.69
CA GLU A 356 10.21 15.80 -31.32
C GLU A 356 11.74 15.69 -31.49
N ARG A 357 12.46 15.36 -30.41
CA ARG A 357 13.93 15.24 -30.43
C ARG A 357 14.42 14.04 -31.25
N ALA A 358 13.65 12.96 -31.30
CA ALA A 358 13.95 11.81 -32.16
C ALA A 358 13.73 12.11 -33.65
N GLN A 359 13.04 13.21 -33.99
CA GLN A 359 12.65 13.55 -35.37
C GLN A 359 11.88 12.43 -36.08
N LEU A 360 11.09 11.67 -35.32
CA LEU A 360 10.28 10.56 -35.83
C LEU A 360 8.82 10.96 -35.91
N SER A 361 8.20 10.75 -37.07
CA SER A 361 6.74 10.84 -37.18
C SER A 361 6.10 9.69 -36.38
N PRO A 362 5.11 9.96 -35.49
CA PRO A 362 4.39 8.91 -34.75
C PRO A 362 3.76 7.84 -35.66
N ASN A 363 3.38 8.21 -36.88
CA ASN A 363 2.74 7.32 -37.86
C ASN A 363 3.73 6.48 -38.68
N SER A 364 5.03 6.78 -38.61
CA SER A 364 6.06 5.99 -39.28
C SER A 364 6.19 4.60 -38.65
N HIS A 365 6.84 3.66 -39.37
CA HIS A 365 7.14 2.34 -38.81
C HIS A 365 7.94 2.47 -37.51
N SER A 366 9.06 3.21 -37.53
CA SER A 366 9.89 3.45 -36.35
C SER A 366 9.15 4.22 -35.25
N GLY A 367 8.29 5.17 -35.61
CA GLY A 367 7.44 5.90 -34.67
C GLY A 367 6.47 5.00 -33.90
N ARG A 368 5.85 4.04 -34.57
CA ARG A 368 4.98 3.02 -33.93
C ARG A 368 5.78 2.11 -32.98
N VAL A 369 7.00 1.75 -33.36
CA VAL A 369 7.89 0.97 -32.47
C VAL A 369 8.27 1.78 -31.23
N VAL A 370 8.67 3.05 -31.40
CA VAL A 370 9.00 3.94 -30.29
C VAL A 370 7.81 4.15 -29.36
N ALA A 371 6.60 4.32 -29.92
CA ALA A 371 5.38 4.40 -29.12
C ALA A 371 5.20 3.14 -28.27
N ASN A 372 5.35 1.95 -28.86
CA ASN A 372 5.26 0.68 -28.14
C ASN A 372 6.37 0.51 -27.08
N ILE A 373 7.59 0.98 -27.33
CA ILE A 373 8.68 0.98 -26.34
C ILE A 373 8.28 1.85 -25.14
N LEU A 374 7.80 3.06 -25.38
CA LEU A 374 7.40 4.01 -24.33
C LEU A 374 6.15 3.53 -23.56
N ASP A 375 5.19 2.92 -24.25
CA ASP A 375 3.98 2.35 -23.62
C ASP A 375 4.30 1.14 -22.73
N ASN A 376 5.38 0.41 -22.98
CA ASN A 376 5.86 -0.70 -22.15
C ASN A 376 7.00 -0.33 -21.20
N PHE A 377 7.45 0.92 -21.22
CA PHE A 377 8.51 1.39 -20.32
C PHE A 377 8.00 1.37 -18.87
N PRO A 378 8.81 0.95 -17.88
CA PRO A 378 8.36 0.92 -16.49
C PRO A 378 7.86 2.29 -16.02
N ARG A 379 6.64 2.32 -15.50
CA ARG A 379 5.92 3.57 -15.17
C ARG A 379 6.65 4.43 -14.15
N ASP A 380 7.11 3.83 -13.07
CA ASP A 380 7.90 4.52 -12.03
C ASP A 380 9.15 5.19 -12.62
N THR A 381 9.81 4.52 -13.57
CA THR A 381 11.01 5.04 -14.23
C THR A 381 10.66 6.17 -15.19
N LEU A 382 9.54 6.09 -15.92
CA LEU A 382 9.08 7.17 -16.79
C LEU A 382 8.87 8.48 -16.02
N PHE A 383 8.39 8.43 -14.78
CA PHE A 383 8.25 9.64 -13.95
C PHE A 383 9.60 10.27 -13.60
N GLN A 384 10.60 9.46 -13.29
CA GLN A 384 11.89 9.90 -12.74
C GLN A 384 12.96 10.22 -13.79
N ILE A 385 12.97 9.50 -14.92
CA ILE A 385 13.98 9.64 -15.97
C ILE A 385 13.93 11.02 -16.64
N SER A 386 15.09 11.59 -16.96
CA SER A 386 15.15 12.83 -17.74
C SER A 386 14.69 12.61 -19.19
N VAL A 387 14.30 13.68 -19.90
CA VAL A 387 13.94 13.57 -21.33
C VAL A 387 15.12 13.05 -22.16
N ASP A 388 16.34 13.51 -21.86
CA ASP A 388 17.54 13.13 -22.59
C ASP A 388 17.93 11.67 -22.37
N ASP A 389 17.87 11.19 -21.13
CA ASP A 389 18.13 9.78 -20.82
C ASP A 389 17.03 8.88 -21.38
N LEU A 390 15.77 9.33 -21.38
CA LEU A 390 14.66 8.59 -21.97
C LEU A 390 14.81 8.49 -23.49
N LEU A 391 15.17 9.57 -24.16
CA LEU A 391 15.46 9.57 -25.60
C LEU A 391 16.60 8.61 -25.92
N SER A 392 17.74 8.75 -25.22
CA SER A 392 18.92 7.90 -25.40
C SER A 392 18.61 6.42 -25.18
N THR A 393 17.86 6.11 -24.12
CA THR A 393 17.43 4.74 -23.80
C THR A 393 16.48 4.20 -24.87
N THR A 394 15.48 4.99 -25.27
CA THR A 394 14.46 4.59 -26.26
C THR A 394 15.09 4.30 -27.63
N LEU A 395 15.97 5.18 -28.11
CA LEU A 395 16.73 4.95 -29.35
C LEU A 395 17.69 3.76 -29.23
N GLY A 396 18.28 3.59 -28.05
CA GLY A 396 19.11 2.43 -27.74
C GLY A 396 18.35 1.12 -27.83
N VAL A 397 17.10 1.07 -27.35
CA VAL A 397 16.20 -0.09 -27.43
C VAL A 397 15.69 -0.31 -28.86
N LEU A 398 15.35 0.76 -29.58
CA LEU A 398 14.98 0.69 -31.00
C LEU A 398 16.08 -0.02 -31.82
N GLY A 399 17.35 0.33 -31.59
CA GLY A 399 18.49 -0.30 -32.25
C GLY A 399 18.70 -1.79 -31.89
N LEU A 400 18.11 -2.29 -30.81
CA LEU A 400 18.17 -3.73 -30.46
C LEU A 400 17.22 -4.58 -31.31
N GLN A 401 16.16 -3.99 -31.89
CA GLN A 401 15.31 -4.73 -32.83
C GLN A 401 16.08 -5.14 -34.08
N GLU A 402 17.03 -4.32 -34.51
CA GLU A 402 17.89 -4.61 -35.66
C GLU A 402 19.05 -5.55 -35.30
N ARG A 403 19.47 -5.56 -34.03
CA ARG A 403 20.64 -6.32 -33.55
C ARG A 403 20.30 -6.98 -32.22
N GLN A 404 20.04 -8.28 -32.25
CA GLN A 404 19.73 -9.12 -31.09
C GLN A 404 20.92 -9.23 -30.11
N ARG A 405 21.20 -8.15 -29.37
CA ARG A 405 22.26 -8.07 -28.38
C ARG A 405 21.66 -7.85 -26.99
N THR A 406 22.33 -8.40 -25.98
CA THR A 406 22.05 -8.03 -24.60
C THR A 406 22.52 -6.60 -24.35
N ARG A 407 21.70 -5.78 -23.69
CA ARG A 407 22.06 -4.41 -23.31
C ARG A 407 21.49 -4.06 -21.95
N LEU A 408 22.28 -3.36 -21.15
CA LEU A 408 21.90 -2.77 -19.87
C LEU A 408 21.80 -1.25 -20.03
N PHE A 409 20.72 -0.67 -19.54
CA PHE A 409 20.58 0.76 -19.33
C PHE A 409 20.49 1.03 -17.83
N VAL A 410 21.37 1.89 -17.31
CA VAL A 410 21.38 2.29 -15.90
C VAL A 410 20.88 3.73 -15.84
N ILE A 411 19.75 3.92 -15.17
CA ILE A 411 19.04 5.19 -15.10
C ILE A 411 19.13 5.66 -13.63
N PRO A 412 19.94 6.69 -13.32
CA PRO A 412 19.98 7.26 -11.99
C PRO A 412 18.68 8.03 -11.70
N ASP A 413 18.26 8.07 -10.45
CA ASP A 413 17.26 9.04 -10.01
C ASP A 413 17.85 10.47 -10.01
N PRO A 414 17.01 11.52 -9.92
CA PRO A 414 17.43 12.93 -9.94
C PRO A 414 18.50 13.32 -8.90
N PHE A 415 18.50 12.63 -7.75
CA PHE A 415 19.42 12.83 -6.62
C PHE A 415 20.47 11.72 -6.50
N ARG A 416 20.53 10.78 -7.45
CA ARG A 416 21.41 9.60 -7.48
C ARG A 416 21.35 8.73 -6.22
N ARG A 417 20.19 8.66 -5.56
CA ARG A 417 19.98 7.80 -4.38
C ARG A 417 19.56 6.38 -4.79
N PHE A 418 18.90 6.27 -5.93
CA PHE A 418 18.43 5.04 -6.55
C PHE A 418 18.90 4.94 -8.00
N PHE A 419 19.02 3.71 -8.47
CA PHE A 419 19.32 3.39 -9.87
C PHE A 419 18.30 2.37 -10.37
N THR A 420 17.69 2.65 -11.52
CA THR A 420 16.91 1.66 -12.27
C THR A 420 17.78 1.01 -13.32
N CYS A 421 17.88 -0.32 -13.30
CA CYS A 421 18.62 -1.10 -14.28
C CYS A 421 17.65 -1.82 -15.23
N LEU A 422 17.60 -1.40 -16.50
CA LEU A 422 16.80 -2.07 -17.53
C LEU A 422 17.70 -3.00 -18.36
N VAL A 423 17.45 -4.31 -18.23
CA VAL A 423 18.19 -5.33 -18.97
C VAL A 423 17.32 -5.85 -20.12
N TYR A 424 17.78 -5.62 -21.35
CA TYR A 424 17.16 -6.18 -22.55
C TYR A 424 17.93 -7.42 -22.99
N LEU A 425 17.21 -8.54 -23.10
CA LEU A 425 17.75 -9.84 -23.50
C LEU A 425 17.05 -10.31 -24.78
N PRO A 426 17.77 -10.90 -25.75
CA PRO A 426 17.15 -11.64 -26.83
C PRO A 426 16.28 -12.77 -26.26
N ARG A 427 15.12 -13.02 -26.86
CA ARG A 427 14.15 -14.03 -26.40
C ARG A 427 14.78 -15.41 -26.20
N GLU A 428 15.75 -15.77 -27.05
CA GLU A 428 16.47 -17.05 -27.00
C GLU A 428 17.32 -17.23 -25.72
N ARG A 429 17.71 -16.13 -25.07
CA ARG A 429 18.48 -16.13 -23.83
C ARG A 429 17.63 -15.96 -22.57
N TYR A 430 16.30 -15.86 -22.73
CA TYR A 430 15.38 -15.71 -21.61
C TYR A 430 14.99 -17.09 -21.07
N SER A 431 15.62 -17.52 -19.98
CA SER A 431 15.30 -18.76 -19.26
C SER A 431 14.70 -18.46 -17.88
N ARG A 432 14.11 -19.48 -17.23
CA ARG A 432 13.59 -19.36 -15.85
C ARG A 432 14.68 -19.10 -14.82
N GLU A 433 15.92 -19.51 -15.11
CA GLU A 433 17.10 -19.25 -14.25
C GLU A 433 17.63 -17.82 -14.41
N VAL A 434 17.37 -17.19 -15.57
CA VAL A 434 17.77 -15.80 -15.87
C VAL A 434 16.74 -14.78 -15.37
N ARG A 435 15.49 -15.20 -15.16
CA ARG A 435 14.39 -14.40 -14.60
C ARG A 435 14.47 -14.34 -13.08
#